data_AF-A0A7K2NXX6-F1
#
_entry.id   AF-A0A7K2NXX6-F1
#
_cell.length_a   1.000
_cell.length_b   1.000
_cell.length_c   1.000
_cell.angle_alpha   90.00
_cell.angle_beta   90.00
_cell.angle_gamma   90.00
#
_symmetry.space_group_name_H-M   'P 1'
#
loop_
_entity.id
_entity.type
_entity.pdbx_description
1 polymer ?
#
loop_
_entity_poly.entity_id
_entity_poly.type
_entity_poly.pdbx_seq_one_letter_code
_entity_poly.pdbx_strand_id
1 'polypeptide(L)'
;LSARGCRLHVHDAVTTVLAPGSVTPASSDHFAVFTPYFRRWSERAVREPLAAPRGVRVPDGVGSEPLPARGDLTGLSPGLGTGGERDARKRLTAWLRGGIGGYADHHDDLAGDATSRLSPDLHLGALSPVELVHRARRAGGPGAEAFVRQLAWRDFHHQVLAARPHASAADYRTRHDRWRTGAAAEAD
;
A
#
# COMPACT_ATOMS: atom_id res chain seq x y z
N LEU A 1 25.72 9.41 0.19
CA LEU A 1 26.23 8.05 -0.14
C LEU A 1 27.34 8.10 -1.17
N SER A 2 27.10 8.66 -2.36
CA SER A 2 28.13 8.79 -3.41
C SER A 2 29.40 9.53 -2.94
N ALA A 3 29.25 10.65 -2.23
CA ALA A 3 30.37 11.39 -1.62
C ALA A 3 31.19 10.57 -0.59
N ARG A 4 30.68 9.42 -0.13
CA ARG A 4 31.36 8.48 0.77
C ARG A 4 31.85 7.21 0.04
N GLY A 5 31.82 7.20 -1.29
CA GLY A 5 32.20 6.03 -2.11
C GLY A 5 31.18 4.88 -2.08
N CYS A 6 29.99 5.09 -1.53
CA CYS A 6 28.96 4.04 -1.46
C CYS A 6 28.05 4.06 -2.68
N ARG A 7 27.81 2.89 -3.28
CA ARG A 7 26.78 2.69 -4.32
C ARG A 7 25.40 2.60 -3.69
N LEU A 8 24.41 3.21 -4.35
CA LEU A 8 22.99 3.14 -3.97
C LEU A 8 22.22 2.44 -5.10
N HIS A 9 21.48 1.41 -4.74
CA HIS A 9 20.52 0.73 -5.62
C HIS A 9 19.13 0.92 -5.02
N VAL A 10 18.19 1.44 -5.79
CA VAL A 10 16.81 1.70 -5.35
C VAL A 10 15.88 0.68 -6.02
N HIS A 11 14.91 0.20 -5.25
CA HIS A 11 13.91 -0.77 -5.70
C HIS A 11 12.50 -0.23 -5.41
N ASP A 12 11.88 0.39 -6.42
CA ASP A 12 10.63 1.15 -6.21
C ASP A 12 9.39 0.26 -6.04
N ALA A 13 9.41 -0.95 -6.61
CA ALA A 13 8.29 -1.91 -6.54
C ALA A 13 8.26 -2.73 -5.24
N VAL A 14 8.88 -2.23 -4.16
CA VAL A 14 8.77 -2.84 -2.82
C VAL A 14 7.43 -2.49 -2.20
N THR A 15 7.00 -1.23 -2.37
CA THR A 15 5.77 -0.72 -1.78
C THR A 15 4.59 -0.74 -2.74
N THR A 16 4.76 -0.76 -4.07
CA THR A 16 3.67 -0.78 -5.08
C THR A 16 3.72 -2.04 -5.96
N VAL A 17 2.66 -2.32 -6.72
CA VAL A 17 2.70 -3.38 -7.74
C VAL A 17 3.54 -2.93 -8.93
N LEU A 18 3.26 -1.73 -9.43
CA LEU A 18 4.01 -1.04 -10.45
C LEU A 18 4.60 0.26 -9.88
N ALA A 19 5.86 0.55 -10.19
CA ALA A 19 6.52 1.76 -9.70
C ALA A 19 5.82 3.03 -10.22
N PRO A 20 5.72 4.12 -9.44
CA PRO A 20 5.34 5.42 -9.96
C PRO A 20 6.14 5.80 -11.22
N GLY A 21 5.47 6.37 -12.22
CA GLY A 21 6.09 6.71 -13.51
C GLY A 21 6.21 5.56 -14.52
N SER A 22 5.96 4.29 -14.13
CA SER A 22 5.95 3.15 -15.08
C SER A 22 4.68 3.09 -15.95
N VAL A 23 3.60 3.73 -15.47
CA VAL A 23 2.32 3.88 -16.17
C VAL A 23 1.98 5.36 -16.23
N THR A 24 2.20 5.96 -17.40
CA THR A 24 1.95 7.39 -17.66
C THR A 24 1.13 7.57 -18.94
N PRO A 25 0.34 8.65 -19.04
CA PRO A 25 -0.29 9.05 -20.29
C PRO A 25 0.76 9.65 -21.25
N ALA A 26 0.41 9.80 -22.52
CA ALA A 26 1.35 10.33 -23.52
C ALA A 26 1.76 11.80 -23.30
N SER A 27 0.90 12.59 -22.64
CA SER A 27 1.03 14.05 -22.55
C SER A 27 1.08 14.60 -21.13
N SER A 28 1.30 13.76 -20.12
CA SER A 28 1.39 14.16 -18.72
C SER A 28 2.32 13.21 -17.96
N ASP A 29 2.87 13.68 -16.85
CA ASP A 29 3.75 12.91 -15.97
C ASP A 29 3.01 11.88 -15.11
N HIS A 30 1.69 11.96 -15.04
CA HIS A 30 0.83 11.01 -14.33
C HIS A 30 -0.61 11.03 -14.87
N PHE A 31 -1.38 9.98 -14.54
CA PHE A 31 -2.83 9.98 -14.73
C PHE A 31 -3.53 10.71 -13.58
N ALA A 32 -4.45 11.62 -13.91
CA ALA A 32 -5.30 12.31 -12.93
C ALA A 32 -6.67 11.63 -12.72
N VAL A 33 -6.98 10.58 -13.49
CA VAL A 33 -8.25 9.85 -13.43
C VAL A 33 -7.94 8.35 -13.38
N PHE A 34 -8.62 7.63 -12.48
CA PHE A 34 -8.34 6.22 -12.22
C PHE A 34 -8.67 5.29 -13.38
N THR A 35 -9.83 5.43 -14.02
CA THR A 35 -10.27 4.51 -15.08
C THR A 35 -9.24 4.33 -16.22
N PRO A 36 -8.71 5.40 -16.86
CA PRO A 36 -7.68 5.24 -17.89
C PRO A 36 -6.34 4.76 -17.32
N TYR A 37 -6.01 5.09 -16.06
CA TYR A 37 -4.84 4.53 -15.37
C TYR A 37 -4.98 3.02 -15.22
N PHE A 38 -6.10 2.54 -14.66
CA PHE A 38 -6.35 1.13 -14.40
C PHE A 38 -6.31 0.29 -15.68
N ARG A 39 -6.85 0.82 -16.79
CA ARG A 39 -6.73 0.18 -18.10
C ARG A 39 -5.27 -0.06 -18.47
N ARG A 40 -4.43 0.98 -18.44
CA ARG A 40 -3.00 0.86 -18.78
C ARG A 40 -2.20 0.06 -17.75
N TRP A 41 -2.54 0.17 -16.47
CA TRP A 41 -1.94 -0.61 -15.39
C TRP A 41 -2.21 -2.11 -15.56
N SER A 42 -3.43 -2.48 -15.97
CA SER A 42 -3.82 -3.88 -16.18
C SER A 42 -3.14 -4.54 -17.37
N GLU A 43 -2.74 -3.75 -18.37
CA GLU A 43 -1.97 -4.21 -19.55
C GLU A 43 -0.49 -4.46 -19.22
N ARG A 44 0.02 -4.01 -18.07
CA ARG A 44 1.43 -4.21 -17.70
C ARG A 44 1.67 -5.59 -17.11
N ALA A 45 2.80 -6.17 -17.48
CA ALA A 45 3.33 -7.36 -16.82
C ALA A 45 3.68 -7.03 -15.36
N VAL A 46 3.16 -7.84 -14.44
CA VAL A 46 3.49 -7.77 -13.02
C VAL A 46 4.68 -8.69 -12.79
N ARG A 47 5.76 -8.17 -12.20
CA ARG A 47 6.96 -8.96 -11.89
C ARG A 47 6.62 -10.17 -11.01
N GLU A 48 7.44 -11.21 -11.06
CA GLU A 48 7.31 -12.31 -10.11
C GLU A 48 7.76 -11.91 -8.69
N PRO A 49 7.10 -12.42 -7.64
CA PRO A 49 7.60 -12.30 -6.27
C PRO A 49 8.93 -13.06 -6.13
N LEU A 50 9.88 -12.46 -5.41
CA LEU A 50 11.14 -13.12 -5.06
C LEU A 50 10.97 -13.92 -3.76
N ALA A 51 11.64 -15.06 -3.67
CA ALA A 51 11.70 -15.84 -2.44
C ALA A 51 12.51 -15.12 -1.36
N ALA A 52 12.17 -15.38 -0.09
CA ALA A 52 12.96 -14.92 1.04
C ALA A 52 14.39 -15.53 0.98
N PRO A 53 15.43 -14.76 1.32
CA PRO A 53 16.79 -15.30 1.38
C PRO A 53 16.88 -16.40 2.44
N ARG A 54 17.60 -17.48 2.12
CA ARG A 54 17.79 -18.62 3.06
C ARG A 54 18.67 -18.28 4.26
N GLY A 55 19.47 -17.21 4.15
CA GLY A 55 20.33 -16.71 5.20
C GLY A 55 20.90 -15.35 4.81
N VAL A 56 21.12 -14.50 5.80
CA VAL A 56 21.76 -13.19 5.65
C VAL A 56 22.98 -13.20 6.56
N ARG A 57 24.18 -13.09 5.99
CA ARG A 57 25.41 -13.00 6.79
C ARG A 57 25.55 -11.59 7.34
N VAL A 58 25.64 -11.47 8.66
CA VAL A 58 25.87 -10.20 9.36
C VAL A 58 27.30 -10.20 9.90
N PRO A 59 28.06 -9.10 9.76
CA PRO A 59 29.40 -9.00 10.35
C PRO A 59 29.37 -9.12 11.87
N ASP A 60 30.44 -9.66 12.44
CA ASP A 60 30.62 -9.71 13.89
C ASP A 60 30.81 -8.30 14.47
N GLY A 61 30.39 -8.12 15.73
CA GLY A 61 30.56 -6.85 16.45
C GLY A 61 29.56 -5.75 16.08
N VAL A 62 28.56 -6.03 15.24
CA VAL A 62 27.44 -5.11 14.98
C VAL A 62 26.44 -5.21 16.13
N GLY A 63 26.35 -4.16 16.95
CA GLY A 63 25.31 -4.00 17.97
C GLY A 63 24.04 -3.36 17.41
N SER A 64 22.92 -3.54 18.12
CA SER A 64 21.66 -2.82 17.90
C SER A 64 21.22 -2.14 19.19
N GLU A 65 20.48 -1.04 19.05
CA GLU A 65 19.74 -0.48 20.18
C GLU A 65 18.62 -1.45 20.62
N PRO A 66 18.21 -1.44 21.91
CA PRO A 66 17.08 -2.21 22.35
C PRO A 66 15.80 -1.75 21.66
N LEU A 67 14.91 -2.68 21.35
CA LEU A 67 13.58 -2.34 20.84
C LEU A 67 12.72 -1.73 21.96
N PRO A 68 11.90 -0.71 21.67
CA PRO A 68 10.97 -0.17 22.66
C PRO A 68 10.00 -1.25 23.15
N ALA A 69 9.72 -1.29 24.45
CA ALA A 69 8.75 -2.22 24.99
C ALA A 69 7.33 -1.69 24.77
N ARG A 70 6.35 -2.59 24.66
CA ARG A 70 4.95 -2.19 24.50
C ARG A 70 4.46 -1.30 25.65
N GLY A 71 4.96 -1.54 26.88
CA GLY A 71 4.60 -0.75 28.07
C GLY A 71 5.10 0.69 28.04
N ASP A 72 6.07 1.00 27.18
CA ASP A 72 6.64 2.35 27.04
C ASP A 72 5.79 3.23 26.09
N LEU A 73 4.82 2.63 25.39
CA LEU A 73 3.98 3.31 24.42
C LEU A 73 2.69 3.81 25.07
N THR A 74 2.33 5.06 24.78
CA THR A 74 1.08 5.68 25.24
C THR A 74 0.16 5.97 24.04
N GLY A 75 -1.14 6.15 24.29
CA GLY A 75 -2.12 6.46 23.24
C GLY A 75 -2.42 5.29 22.29
N LEU A 76 -2.20 4.04 22.72
CA LEU A 76 -2.49 2.87 21.90
C LEU A 76 -4.00 2.68 21.69
N SER A 77 -4.39 2.31 20.48
CA SER A 77 -5.77 1.92 20.19
C SER A 77 -6.17 0.68 21.02
N PRO A 78 -7.37 0.67 21.65
CA PRO A 78 -7.87 -0.50 22.37
C PRO A 78 -7.96 -1.77 21.49
N GLY A 79 -8.16 -1.59 20.19
CA GLY A 79 -8.29 -2.67 19.20
C GLY A 79 -7.01 -2.96 18.42
N LEU A 80 -5.83 -2.60 18.94
CA LEU A 80 -4.57 -2.78 18.22
C LEU A 80 -4.30 -4.26 17.93
N GLY A 81 -4.39 -4.64 16.65
CA GLY A 81 -4.11 -6.00 16.21
C GLY A 81 -2.62 -6.34 16.20
N THR A 82 -2.31 -7.62 16.13
CA THR A 82 -0.92 -8.09 16.00
C THR A 82 -0.38 -7.79 14.59
N GLY A 83 0.75 -7.07 14.56
CA GLY A 83 1.48 -6.74 13.34
C GLY A 83 2.55 -7.77 12.95
N GLY A 84 3.24 -7.50 11.85
CA GLY A 84 4.35 -8.31 11.36
C GLY A 84 3.96 -9.32 10.28
N GLU A 85 4.94 -9.70 9.45
CA GLU A 85 4.76 -10.52 8.25
C GLU A 85 4.02 -11.85 8.54
N ARG A 86 4.35 -12.51 9.65
CA ARG A 86 3.75 -13.81 10.00
C ARG A 86 2.23 -13.72 10.14
N ASP A 87 1.74 -12.74 10.91
CA ASP A 87 0.31 -12.59 11.14
C ASP A 87 -0.41 -11.97 9.95
N ALA A 88 0.28 -11.09 9.21
CA ALA A 88 -0.20 -10.58 7.93
C ALA A 88 -0.43 -11.72 6.91
N ARG A 89 0.50 -12.68 6.80
CA ARG A 89 0.36 -13.86 5.93
C ARG A 89 -0.78 -14.79 6.35
N LYS A 90 -1.03 -14.93 7.65
CA LYS A 90 -2.20 -15.66 8.16
C LYS A 90 -3.51 -14.98 7.74
N ARG A 91 -3.61 -13.65 7.94
CA ARG A 91 -4.77 -12.86 7.50
C ARG A 91 -5.01 -12.99 5.99
N LEU A 92 -3.96 -12.81 5.18
CA LEU A 92 -4.05 -12.98 3.72
C LEU A 92 -4.56 -14.37 3.34
N THR A 93 -4.02 -15.42 3.97
CA THR A 93 -4.41 -16.81 3.67
C THR A 93 -5.88 -17.07 4.04
N ALA A 94 -6.34 -16.56 5.18
CA ALA A 94 -7.74 -16.67 5.59
C ALA A 94 -8.66 -15.91 4.64
N TRP A 95 -8.28 -14.68 4.26
CA TRP A 95 -9.01 -13.85 3.32
C TRP A 95 -9.17 -14.51 1.94
N LEU A 96 -8.07 -15.04 1.39
CA LEU A 96 -8.09 -15.73 0.09
C LEU A 96 -8.94 -17.01 0.10
N ARG A 97 -9.07 -17.68 1.25
CA ARG A 97 -9.84 -18.92 1.36
C ARG A 97 -11.35 -18.66 1.45
N GLY A 98 -11.76 -17.65 2.20
CA GLY A 98 -13.18 -17.46 2.55
C GLY A 98 -13.79 -16.14 2.14
N GLY A 99 -13.01 -15.05 2.11
CA GLY A 99 -13.56 -13.71 1.94
C GLY A 99 -13.52 -13.17 0.51
N ILE A 100 -12.45 -13.48 -0.24
CA ILE A 100 -12.24 -12.88 -1.57
C ILE A 100 -13.35 -13.23 -2.57
N GLY A 101 -14.03 -14.36 -2.44
CA GLY A 101 -15.09 -14.79 -3.36
C GLY A 101 -16.28 -13.84 -3.38
N GLY A 102 -16.77 -13.42 -2.20
CA GLY A 102 -17.90 -12.50 -2.06
C GLY A 102 -17.51 -11.02 -2.08
N TYR A 103 -16.23 -10.69 -2.29
CA TYR A 103 -15.74 -9.33 -2.17
C TYR A 103 -16.43 -8.36 -3.15
N ALA A 104 -16.70 -8.80 -4.39
CA ALA A 104 -17.34 -7.96 -5.40
C ALA A 104 -18.71 -7.44 -4.95
N ASP A 105 -19.47 -8.25 -4.20
CA ASP A 105 -20.86 -7.95 -3.85
C ASP A 105 -21.00 -7.31 -2.46
N HIS A 106 -20.04 -7.53 -1.57
CA HIS A 106 -20.18 -7.17 -0.16
C HIS A 106 -19.21 -6.08 0.33
N HIS A 107 -18.26 -5.62 -0.50
CA HIS A 107 -17.25 -4.65 -0.06
C HIS A 107 -17.81 -3.27 0.37
N ASP A 108 -19.04 -2.95 -0.04
CA ASP A 108 -19.73 -1.71 0.35
C ASP A 108 -20.61 -1.87 1.61
N ASP A 109 -20.80 -3.09 2.10
CA ASP A 109 -21.51 -3.35 3.35
C ASP A 109 -20.59 -3.12 4.56
N LEU A 110 -20.70 -1.92 5.15
CA LEU A 110 -19.93 -1.52 6.32
C LEU A 110 -20.17 -2.43 7.54
N ALA A 111 -21.39 -2.95 7.72
CA ALA A 111 -21.71 -3.81 8.87
C ALA A 111 -21.24 -5.26 8.64
N GLY A 112 -21.20 -5.69 7.38
CA GLY A 112 -20.80 -7.05 6.98
C GLY A 112 -19.32 -7.37 7.11
N ASP A 113 -18.46 -6.36 7.31
CA ASP A 113 -17.00 -6.52 7.49
C ASP A 113 -16.31 -7.36 6.39
N ALA A 114 -16.81 -7.25 5.15
CA ALA A 114 -16.41 -8.11 4.05
C ALA A 114 -15.15 -7.59 3.32
N THR A 115 -14.18 -6.99 4.03
CA THR A 115 -12.93 -6.51 3.43
C THR A 115 -11.72 -7.30 3.91
N SER A 116 -10.61 -7.21 3.18
CA SER A 116 -9.39 -7.96 3.50
C SER A 116 -8.73 -7.59 4.83
N ARG A 117 -8.97 -6.36 5.33
CA ARG A 117 -8.25 -5.78 6.48
C ARG A 117 -6.71 -5.80 6.38
N LEU A 118 -6.17 -5.85 5.15
CA LEU A 118 -4.72 -5.92 4.88
C LEU A 118 -4.04 -4.55 4.70
N SER A 119 -4.76 -3.44 4.86
CA SER A 119 -4.22 -2.10 4.68
C SER A 119 -3.01 -1.77 5.57
N PRO A 120 -2.97 -2.06 6.90
CA PRO A 120 -1.78 -1.79 7.71
C PRO A 120 -0.59 -2.67 7.29
N ASP A 121 -0.86 -3.91 6.89
CA ASP A 121 0.17 -4.85 6.45
C ASP A 121 0.85 -4.40 5.15
N LEU A 122 0.06 -3.85 4.22
CA LEU A 122 0.55 -3.24 2.98
C LEU A 122 1.24 -1.89 3.21
N HIS A 123 0.83 -1.13 4.21
CA HIS A 123 1.45 0.15 4.56
C HIS A 123 2.83 -0.05 5.18
N LEU A 124 2.94 -0.98 6.13
CA LEU A 124 4.18 -1.29 6.86
C LEU A 124 5.13 -2.25 6.11
N GLY A 125 4.77 -2.68 4.90
CA GLY A 125 5.59 -3.59 4.09
C GLY A 125 5.65 -5.03 4.62
N ALA A 126 4.72 -5.42 5.51
CA ALA A 126 4.59 -6.79 5.99
C ALA A 126 4.04 -7.76 4.93
N LEU A 127 3.39 -7.23 3.89
CA LEU A 127 2.95 -7.97 2.71
C LEU A 127 3.39 -7.26 1.43
N SER A 128 3.78 -8.05 0.42
CA SER A 128 4.08 -7.52 -0.91
C SER A 128 2.80 -7.37 -1.75
N PRO A 129 2.50 -6.17 -2.29
CA PRO A 129 1.32 -6.01 -3.15
C PRO A 129 1.43 -6.84 -4.44
N VAL A 130 2.64 -7.07 -4.95
CA VAL A 130 2.90 -7.97 -6.09
C VAL A 130 2.48 -9.40 -5.75
N GLU A 131 2.84 -9.90 -4.57
CA GLU A 131 2.41 -11.23 -4.12
C GLU A 131 0.87 -11.33 -4.03
N LEU A 132 0.21 -10.30 -3.52
CA LEU A 132 -1.24 -10.25 -3.41
C LEU A 132 -1.92 -10.31 -4.78
N VAL A 133 -1.44 -9.56 -5.77
CA VAL A 133 -1.98 -9.63 -7.15
C VAL A 133 -1.86 -11.04 -7.71
N HIS A 134 -0.70 -11.68 -7.59
CA HIS A 134 -0.49 -13.05 -8.08
C HIS A 134 -1.34 -14.09 -7.36
N ARG A 135 -1.52 -13.97 -6.04
CA ARG A 135 -2.40 -14.88 -5.28
C ARG A 135 -3.88 -14.66 -5.61
N ALA A 136 -4.31 -13.41 -5.75
CA ALA A 136 -5.68 -13.08 -6.13
C ALA A 136 -6.01 -13.57 -7.54
N ARG A 137 -5.14 -13.30 -8.54
CA ARG A 137 -5.32 -13.79 -9.91
C ARG A 137 -5.40 -15.31 -10.01
N ARG A 138 -4.65 -16.04 -9.16
CA ARG A 138 -4.75 -17.51 -9.06
C ARG A 138 -6.06 -17.98 -8.43
N ALA A 139 -6.61 -17.25 -7.46
CA ALA A 139 -7.92 -17.55 -6.90
C ALA A 139 -9.04 -17.32 -7.95
N GLY A 140 -8.90 -16.26 -8.75
CA GLY A 140 -9.82 -15.95 -9.84
C GLY A 140 -11.20 -15.47 -9.39
N GLY A 141 -12.03 -15.13 -10.37
CA GLY A 141 -13.42 -14.70 -10.16
C GLY A 141 -13.60 -13.21 -9.84
N PRO A 142 -14.86 -12.73 -9.83
CA PRO A 142 -15.19 -11.31 -9.75
C PRO A 142 -14.63 -10.62 -8.50
N GLY A 143 -14.68 -11.29 -7.35
CA GLY A 143 -14.14 -10.74 -6.11
C GLY A 143 -12.62 -10.61 -6.11
N ALA A 144 -11.90 -11.51 -6.79
CA ALA A 144 -10.46 -11.36 -6.98
C ALA A 144 -10.11 -10.20 -7.92
N GLU A 145 -10.87 -10.01 -9.00
CA GLU A 145 -10.71 -8.88 -9.92
C GLU A 145 -10.99 -7.55 -9.24
N ALA A 146 -12.07 -7.47 -8.45
CA ALA A 146 -12.40 -6.31 -7.62
C ALA A 146 -11.28 -6.01 -6.61
N PHE A 147 -10.71 -7.04 -5.97
CA PHE A 147 -9.59 -6.86 -5.05
C PHE A 147 -8.31 -6.36 -5.76
N VAL A 148 -7.97 -6.91 -6.93
CA VAL A 148 -6.83 -6.44 -7.74
C VAL A 148 -7.02 -4.98 -8.17
N ARG A 149 -8.25 -4.57 -8.51
CA ARG A 149 -8.59 -3.18 -8.79
C ARG A 149 -8.31 -2.26 -7.60
N GLN A 150 -8.54 -2.70 -6.36
CA GLN A 150 -8.18 -1.92 -5.16
C GLN A 150 -6.67 -1.79 -4.96
N LEU A 151 -5.89 -2.83 -5.31
CA LEU A 151 -4.42 -2.72 -5.32
C LEU A 151 -3.94 -1.71 -6.38
N ALA A 152 -4.60 -1.65 -7.54
CA ALA A 152 -4.33 -0.62 -8.54
C ALA A 152 -4.72 0.79 -8.06
N TRP A 153 -5.79 0.93 -7.26
CA TRP A 153 -6.12 2.21 -6.60
C TRP A 153 -5.01 2.67 -5.67
N ARG A 154 -4.38 1.74 -4.95
CA ARG A 154 -3.23 2.05 -4.11
C ARG A 154 -2.07 2.60 -4.95
N ASP A 155 -1.72 1.93 -6.05
CA ASP A 155 -0.66 2.40 -6.95
C ASP A 155 -1.02 3.73 -7.64
N PHE A 156 -2.30 3.96 -7.96
CA PHE A 156 -2.78 5.22 -8.52
C PHE A 156 -2.50 6.41 -7.58
N HIS A 157 -2.77 6.27 -6.28
CA HIS A 157 -2.48 7.33 -5.32
C HIS A 157 -0.98 7.52 -5.10
N HIS A 158 -0.19 6.44 -5.14
CA HIS A 158 1.28 6.54 -5.12
C HIS A 158 1.81 7.33 -6.33
N GLN A 159 1.31 7.10 -7.55
CA GLN A 159 1.76 7.88 -8.71
C GLN A 159 1.27 9.33 -8.71
N VAL A 160 0.08 9.62 -8.16
CA VAL A 160 -0.35 11.02 -7.97
C VAL A 160 0.60 11.73 -7.01
N LEU A 161 0.91 11.14 -5.86
CA LEU A 161 1.77 11.77 -4.86
C LEU A 161 3.22 11.90 -5.35
N ALA A 162 3.73 10.92 -6.10
CA ALA A 162 5.07 11.01 -6.69
C ALA A 162 5.17 12.15 -7.72
N ALA A 163 4.13 12.36 -8.53
CA ALA A 163 4.10 13.43 -9.52
C ALA A 163 3.76 14.80 -8.90
N ARG A 164 2.97 14.84 -7.82
CA ARG A 164 2.61 16.07 -7.09
C ARG A 164 2.85 15.91 -5.59
N PRO A 165 4.11 15.99 -5.12
CA PRO A 165 4.43 15.81 -3.69
C PRO A 165 3.70 16.80 -2.77
N HIS A 166 3.45 18.02 -3.24
CA HIS A 166 2.74 19.06 -2.51
C HIS A 166 1.27 18.72 -2.23
N ALA A 167 0.68 17.75 -2.94
CA ALA A 167 -0.70 17.31 -2.70
C ALA A 167 -0.92 16.69 -1.31
N SER A 168 0.16 16.40 -0.57
CA SER A 168 0.10 15.96 0.82
C SER A 168 -0.25 17.08 1.81
N ALA A 169 -0.02 18.34 1.44
CA ALA A 169 -0.18 19.50 2.32
C ALA A 169 -0.99 20.64 1.69
N ALA A 170 -1.25 20.58 0.39
CA ALA A 170 -2.00 21.59 -0.35
C ALA A 170 -2.97 20.92 -1.34
N ASP A 171 -4.02 21.64 -1.71
CA ASP A 171 -5.01 21.14 -2.66
C ASP A 171 -4.35 20.75 -3.99
N TYR A 172 -4.57 19.50 -4.41
CA TYR A 172 -4.13 19.04 -5.73
C TYR A 172 -4.75 19.85 -6.88
N ARG A 173 -5.98 20.32 -6.68
CA ARG A 173 -6.66 21.29 -7.54
C ARG A 173 -7.30 22.35 -6.67
N THR A 174 -6.65 23.51 -6.57
CA THR A 174 -7.22 24.61 -5.80
C THR A 174 -8.56 25.05 -6.39
N ARG A 175 -9.54 25.25 -5.53
CA ARG A 175 -10.77 25.99 -5.84
C ARG A 175 -10.80 27.34 -5.13
N HIS A 176 -9.63 27.80 -4.67
CA HIS A 176 -9.47 28.95 -3.79
C HIS A 176 -10.29 28.79 -2.49
N ASP A 177 -10.35 27.56 -1.99
CA ASP A 177 -11.09 27.22 -0.78
C ASP A 177 -10.50 27.94 0.44
N ARG A 178 -11.37 28.49 1.27
CA ARG A 178 -10.99 29.15 2.54
C ARG A 178 -11.58 28.35 3.69
N TRP A 179 -10.70 27.58 4.33
CA TRP A 179 -11.04 26.85 5.56
C TRP A 179 -11.29 27.86 6.70
N ARG A 180 -12.31 27.59 7.52
CA ARG A 180 -12.48 28.33 8.78
C ARG A 180 -11.32 27.98 9.72
N THR A 181 -10.82 28.96 10.46
CA THR A 181 -9.69 28.79 11.39
C THR A 181 -9.99 29.42 12.75
N GLY A 182 -9.40 28.88 13.82
CA GLY A 182 -9.52 29.41 15.18
C GLY A 182 -10.95 29.28 15.74
N ALA A 183 -11.37 30.27 16.52
CA ALA A 183 -12.67 30.26 17.22
C ALA A 183 -13.88 30.02 16.29
N ALA A 184 -13.80 30.40 15.01
CA ALA A 184 -14.86 30.15 14.03
C ALA A 184 -14.99 28.68 13.58
N ALA A 185 -13.97 27.86 13.82
CA ALA A 185 -14.00 26.41 13.58
C ALA A 185 -14.40 25.61 14.84
N GLU A 186 -14.18 26.17 16.03
CA GLU A 186 -14.46 25.51 17.33
C GLU A 186 -15.91 25.68 17.81
N ALA A 187 -16.71 26.48 17.11
CA ALA A 187 -18.09 26.81 17.48
C ALA A 187 -19.17 25.86 16.92
N ASP A 188 -18.78 24.85 16.14
CA ASP A 188 -19.65 23.78 15.59
C ASP A 188 -19.57 22.51 16.44
#